data_AF-A0AAN6Q9E8-F1
#
_entry.id   AF-A0AAN6Q9E8-F1
#
_cell.length_a   1.000
_cell.length_b   1.000
_cell.length_c   1.000
_cell.angle_alpha   90.00
_cell.angle_beta   90.00
_cell.angle_gamma   90.00
#
_symmetry.space_group_name_H-M   'P 1'
#
loop_
_entity.id
_entity.type
_entity.pdbx_description
1 polymer ?
#
loop_
_entity_poly.entity_id
_entity_poly.type
_entity_poly.pdbx_seq_one_letter_code
_entity_poly.pdbx_strand_id
1 'polypeptide(L)'
;MTSTNNDVTDMEALYRRAIADASSLTQAETNLIFDWLSPEDDERICRTKANGKTRAELIAIAATNPEQLTKVECQLVGRMKSLLTDLRREAQNPNQPPPDMMELIGDVEDAARAVIRSSPLHQEAEQASWNALDDQEKRAFVAAHDRFFQILDEEWAEENRKYPLRMQQAEQEGSLGSSRN
;
A
#
# COMPACT_ATOMS: atom_id res chain seq x y z
N MET A 1 23.38 -22.11 -3.69
CA MET A 1 23.50 -20.71 -3.26
C MET A 1 24.36 -19.97 -4.29
N THR A 2 23.75 -19.48 -5.38
CA THR A 2 24.43 -18.79 -6.51
C THR A 2 23.48 -17.84 -7.27
N SER A 3 22.32 -17.45 -6.72
CA SER A 3 21.28 -16.71 -7.46
C SER A 3 21.47 -15.18 -7.52
N THR A 4 22.46 -14.59 -6.84
CA THR A 4 22.50 -13.14 -6.66
C THR A 4 23.02 -12.32 -7.86
N ASN A 5 23.87 -12.89 -8.72
CA ASN A 5 24.45 -12.10 -9.83
C ASN A 5 23.58 -12.06 -11.09
N ASN A 6 22.80 -13.11 -11.35
CA ASN A 6 21.91 -13.13 -12.53
C ASN A 6 20.70 -12.23 -12.29
N ASP A 7 20.07 -12.31 -11.11
CA ASP A 7 18.90 -11.51 -10.75
C ASP A 7 19.16 -9.98 -10.79
N VAL A 8 20.37 -9.54 -10.39
CA VAL A 8 20.74 -8.10 -10.46
C VAL A 8 20.94 -7.65 -11.91
N THR A 9 21.58 -8.49 -12.73
CA THR A 9 21.83 -8.18 -14.14
C THR A 9 20.52 -8.14 -14.94
N ASP A 10 19.59 -9.03 -14.61
CA ASP A 10 18.26 -9.08 -15.23
C ASP A 10 17.41 -7.85 -14.86
N MET A 11 17.49 -7.36 -13.62
CA MET A 11 16.82 -6.13 -13.22
C MET A 11 17.42 -4.88 -13.85
N GLU A 12 18.75 -4.78 -13.97
CA GLU A 12 19.37 -3.65 -14.70
C GLU A 12 18.95 -3.61 -16.17
N ALA A 13 18.86 -4.77 -16.82
CA ALA A 13 18.41 -4.87 -18.21
C ALA A 13 16.94 -4.42 -18.34
N LEU A 14 16.08 -4.84 -17.39
CA LEU A 14 14.70 -4.38 -17.31
C LEU A 14 14.61 -2.85 -17.16
N TYR A 15 15.39 -2.25 -16.25
CA TYR A 15 15.41 -0.81 -16.05
C TYR A 15 15.87 -0.04 -17.29
N ARG A 16 16.96 -0.48 -17.93
CA ARG A 16 17.43 0.15 -19.18
C ARG A 16 16.38 0.08 -20.28
N ARG A 17 15.65 -1.03 -20.39
CA ARG A 17 14.54 -1.17 -21.36
C ARG A 17 13.36 -0.25 -21.01
N ALA A 18 13.01 -0.12 -19.73
CA ALA A 18 11.97 0.81 -19.29
C ALA A 18 12.31 2.26 -19.67
N ILE A 19 13.56 2.67 -19.49
CA ILE A 19 14.02 4.02 -19.85
C ILE A 19 13.98 4.22 -21.37
N ALA A 20 14.35 3.19 -22.15
CA ALA A 20 14.37 3.28 -23.60
C ALA A 20 12.97 3.29 -24.23
N ASP A 21 12.07 2.41 -23.77
CA ASP A 21 10.69 2.27 -24.25
C ASP A 21 9.80 1.60 -23.19
N ALA A 22 9.31 2.39 -22.24
CA ALA A 22 8.42 1.91 -21.18
C ALA A 22 7.09 1.34 -21.72
N SER A 23 6.63 1.79 -22.90
CA SER A 23 5.37 1.30 -23.49
C SER A 23 5.46 -0.15 -23.99
N SER A 24 6.68 -0.66 -24.19
CA SER A 24 6.94 -2.05 -24.57
C SER A 24 6.86 -3.04 -23.40
N LEU A 25 6.81 -2.55 -22.16
CA LEU A 25 6.79 -3.39 -20.97
C LEU A 25 5.43 -4.07 -20.78
N THR A 26 5.48 -5.33 -20.35
CA THR A 26 4.29 -6.03 -19.87
C THR A 26 3.89 -5.55 -18.47
N GLN A 27 2.63 -5.77 -18.08
CA GLN A 27 2.17 -5.43 -16.73
C GLN A 27 3.01 -6.09 -15.63
N ALA A 28 3.43 -7.35 -15.82
CA ALA A 28 4.26 -8.06 -14.85
C ALA A 28 5.64 -7.39 -14.68
N GLU A 29 6.25 -6.94 -15.77
CA GLU A 29 7.53 -6.22 -15.76
C GLU A 29 7.39 -4.84 -15.10
N THR A 30 6.33 -4.10 -15.42
CA THR A 30 5.99 -2.85 -14.74
C THR A 30 5.80 -3.07 -13.24
N ASN A 31 5.10 -4.14 -12.85
CA ASN A 31 4.91 -4.46 -11.43
C ASN A 31 6.24 -4.77 -10.72
N LEU A 32 7.19 -5.43 -11.39
CA LEU A 32 8.53 -5.65 -10.81
C LEU A 32 9.29 -4.34 -10.56
N ILE A 33 9.19 -3.37 -11.46
CA ILE A 33 9.83 -2.05 -11.31
C ILE A 33 9.25 -1.33 -10.08
N PHE A 34 7.93 -1.37 -9.88
CA PHE A 34 7.27 -0.72 -8.74
C PHE A 34 7.18 -1.55 -7.45
N ASP A 35 7.74 -2.78 -7.43
CA ASP A 35 7.55 -3.76 -6.35
C ASP A 35 6.05 -4.02 -6.02
N TRP A 36 5.21 -3.96 -7.06
CA TRP A 36 3.79 -4.28 -7.00
C TRP A 36 3.57 -5.80 -7.06
N LEU A 37 2.39 -6.24 -6.61
CA LEU A 37 2.00 -7.64 -6.67
C LEU A 37 1.93 -8.16 -8.12
N SER A 38 1.97 -9.49 -8.28
CA SER A 38 1.65 -10.10 -9.57
C SER A 38 0.22 -9.70 -9.99
N PRO A 39 -0.10 -9.59 -11.29
CA PRO A 39 -1.46 -9.25 -11.73
C PRO A 39 -2.53 -10.20 -11.19
N GLU A 40 -2.19 -11.49 -11.06
CA GLU A 40 -3.08 -12.54 -10.55
C GLU A 40 -3.36 -12.37 -9.05
N ASP A 41 -2.33 -12.06 -8.25
CA ASP A 41 -2.48 -11.80 -6.82
C ASP A 41 -3.21 -10.48 -6.57
N ASP A 42 -2.91 -9.44 -7.34
CA ASP A 42 -3.56 -8.12 -7.24
C ASP A 42 -5.08 -8.25 -7.46
N GLU A 43 -5.49 -8.96 -8.51
CA GLU A 43 -6.90 -9.21 -8.81
C GLU A 43 -7.58 -10.10 -7.75
N ARG A 44 -6.90 -11.16 -7.30
CA ARG A 44 -7.41 -12.05 -6.24
C ARG A 44 -7.64 -11.31 -4.93
N ILE A 45 -6.70 -10.45 -4.55
CA ILE A 45 -6.77 -9.65 -3.33
C ILE A 45 -7.87 -8.61 -3.45
N CYS A 46 -7.98 -7.91 -4.60
CA CYS A 46 -9.08 -6.98 -4.84
C CYS A 46 -10.43 -7.66 -4.62
N ARG A 47 -10.67 -8.82 -5.24
CA ARG A 47 -11.95 -9.53 -5.09
C ARG A 47 -12.23 -9.93 -3.65
N THR A 48 -11.20 -10.35 -2.91
CA THR A 48 -11.34 -10.86 -1.54
C THR A 48 -11.56 -9.73 -0.54
N LYS A 49 -10.84 -8.61 -0.67
CA LYS A 49 -10.81 -7.51 0.31
C LYS A 49 -11.74 -6.34 -0.05
N ALA A 50 -12.18 -6.23 -1.30
CA ALA A 50 -13.06 -5.16 -1.79
C ALA A 50 -14.49 -5.64 -2.11
N ASN A 51 -15.03 -6.58 -1.33
CA ASN A 51 -16.41 -7.08 -1.48
C ASN A 51 -16.72 -7.58 -2.92
N GLY A 52 -15.78 -8.31 -3.52
CA GLY A 52 -15.95 -8.89 -4.85
C GLY A 52 -15.58 -7.98 -6.03
N LYS A 53 -15.23 -6.71 -5.78
CA LYS A 53 -14.80 -5.78 -6.85
C LYS A 53 -13.47 -6.20 -7.46
N THR A 54 -13.38 -6.04 -8.77
CA THR A 54 -12.16 -6.23 -9.56
C THR A 54 -11.23 -5.02 -9.47
N ARG A 55 -9.97 -5.20 -9.84
CA ARG A 55 -9.00 -4.09 -9.92
C ARG A 55 -9.49 -2.98 -10.85
N ALA A 56 -10.04 -3.34 -12.01
CA ALA A 56 -10.54 -2.40 -13.01
C ALA A 56 -11.74 -1.57 -12.49
N GLU A 57 -12.67 -2.21 -11.76
CA GLU A 57 -13.79 -1.50 -11.13
C GLU A 57 -13.30 -0.51 -10.07
N LEU A 58 -12.34 -0.91 -9.25
CA LEU A 58 -11.74 -0.02 -8.25
C LEU A 58 -11.04 1.18 -8.89
N ILE A 59 -10.28 0.97 -9.97
CA ILE A 59 -9.67 2.06 -10.75
C ILE A 59 -10.75 2.99 -11.32
N ALA A 60 -11.82 2.44 -11.89
CA ALA A 60 -12.92 3.23 -12.44
C ALA A 60 -13.63 4.07 -11.38
N ILE A 61 -13.91 3.49 -10.20
CA ILE A 61 -14.51 4.21 -9.07
C ILE A 61 -13.56 5.30 -8.59
N ALA A 62 -12.29 4.99 -8.35
CA ALA A 62 -11.29 5.95 -7.90
C ALA A 62 -11.14 7.15 -8.87
N ALA A 63 -11.17 6.89 -10.17
CA ALA A 63 -11.03 7.93 -11.18
C ALA A 63 -12.28 8.82 -11.34
N THR A 64 -13.45 8.38 -10.88
CA THR A 64 -14.74 9.08 -11.14
C THR A 64 -15.45 9.56 -9.88
N ASN A 65 -15.47 8.74 -8.83
CA ASN A 65 -16.18 8.96 -7.57
C ASN A 65 -15.33 8.45 -6.38
N PRO A 66 -14.14 9.03 -6.15
CA PRO A 66 -13.20 8.54 -5.12
C PRO A 66 -13.77 8.56 -3.71
N GLU A 67 -14.75 9.42 -3.41
CA GLU A 67 -15.42 9.51 -2.11
C GLU A 67 -16.18 8.23 -1.72
N GLN A 68 -16.53 7.38 -2.69
CA GLN A 68 -17.19 6.10 -2.46
C GLN A 68 -16.23 4.99 -2.05
N LEU A 69 -14.93 5.21 -2.18
CA LEU A 69 -13.93 4.23 -1.76
C LEU A 69 -13.87 4.15 -0.23
N THR A 70 -13.88 2.94 0.28
CA THR A 70 -13.50 2.63 1.66
C THR A 70 -11.99 2.75 1.85
N LYS A 71 -11.54 2.80 3.11
CA LYS A 71 -10.11 2.85 3.46
C LYS A 71 -9.30 1.71 2.82
N VAL A 72 -9.82 0.48 2.89
CA VAL A 72 -9.19 -0.71 2.30
C VAL A 72 -9.13 -0.60 0.77
N GLU A 73 -10.22 -0.17 0.14
CA GLU A 73 -10.25 0.03 -1.31
C GLU A 73 -9.27 1.12 -1.76
N CYS A 74 -9.10 2.20 -0.99
CA CYS A 74 -8.09 3.21 -1.26
C CYS A 74 -6.67 2.62 -1.20
N GLN A 75 -6.38 1.80 -0.18
CA GLN A 75 -5.08 1.14 -0.03
C GLN A 75 -4.80 0.16 -1.17
N LEU A 76 -5.82 -0.57 -1.64
CA LEU A 76 -5.72 -1.47 -2.80
C LEU A 76 -5.44 -0.68 -4.08
N VAL A 77 -6.18 0.42 -4.31
CA VAL A 77 -5.99 1.24 -5.51
C VAL A 77 -4.61 1.88 -5.54
N GLY A 78 -4.22 2.48 -4.41
CA GLY A 78 -2.92 3.13 -4.24
C GLY A 78 -1.75 2.16 -4.06
N ARG A 79 -1.99 0.84 -4.07
CA ARG A 79 -1.00 -0.22 -3.84
C ARG A 79 -0.10 0.08 -2.63
N MET A 80 -0.71 0.51 -1.53
CA MET A 80 0.01 0.99 -0.36
C MET A 80 0.85 -0.12 0.28
N LYS A 81 2.14 0.15 0.50
CA LYS A 81 3.09 -0.83 1.06
C LYS A 81 2.61 -1.42 2.38
N SER A 82 1.94 -0.65 3.23
CA SER A 82 1.40 -1.14 4.52
C SER A 82 0.42 -2.30 4.33
N LEU A 83 -0.55 -2.16 3.42
CA LEU A 83 -1.51 -3.23 3.12
C LEU A 83 -0.83 -4.45 2.52
N LEU A 84 0.15 -4.26 1.63
CA LEU A 84 0.91 -5.35 1.04
C LEU A 84 1.72 -6.14 2.09
N THR A 85 2.31 -5.43 3.06
CA THR A 85 2.98 -6.06 4.20
C THR A 85 2.01 -6.85 5.07
N ASP A 86 0.84 -6.28 5.38
CA ASP A 86 -0.19 -6.95 6.17
C ASP A 86 -0.69 -8.22 5.49
N LEU A 87 -0.93 -8.17 4.17
CA LEU A 87 -1.37 -9.32 3.37
C LEU A 87 -0.32 -10.43 3.30
N ARG A 88 0.97 -10.08 3.12
CA ARG A 88 2.06 -11.07 3.15
C ARG A 88 2.15 -11.75 4.51
N ARG A 89 1.91 -11.01 5.59
CA ARG A 89 1.93 -11.54 6.96
C ARG A 89 0.73 -12.43 7.25
N GLU A 90 -0.47 -12.03 6.85
CA GLU A 90 -1.71 -12.81 6.99
C GLU A 90 -1.58 -14.18 6.27
N ALA A 91 -0.90 -14.21 5.12
CA ALA A 91 -0.60 -15.44 4.40
C ALA A 91 0.43 -16.35 5.11
N GLN A 92 1.36 -15.77 5.87
CA GLN A 92 2.39 -16.52 6.62
C GLN A 92 1.90 -16.98 8.00
N ASN A 93 1.04 -16.21 8.66
CA ASN A 93 0.50 -16.54 9.99
C ASN A 93 -0.90 -15.94 10.21
N PRO A 94 -1.98 -16.66 9.84
CA PRO A 94 -3.34 -16.13 9.86
C PRO A 94 -3.91 -15.88 11.27
N ASN A 95 -3.20 -16.27 12.33
CA ASN A 95 -3.64 -16.14 13.73
C ASN A 95 -2.92 -15.03 14.51
N GLN A 96 -2.04 -14.25 13.86
CA GLN A 96 -1.33 -13.14 14.52
C GLN A 96 -2.11 -11.82 14.39
N PRO A 97 -2.25 -11.03 15.47
CA PRO A 97 -2.85 -9.69 15.38
C PRO A 97 -1.98 -8.77 14.50
N PRO A 98 -2.58 -7.74 13.87
CA PRO A 98 -1.84 -6.77 13.07
C PRO A 98 -0.80 -6.05 13.94
N PRO A 99 0.41 -5.78 13.41
CA PRO A 99 1.44 -5.05 14.15
C PRO A 99 1.02 -3.61 14.42
N ASP A 100 1.62 -3.04 15.47
CA ASP A 100 1.66 -1.59 15.63
C ASP A 100 2.49 -0.97 14.48
N MET A 101 2.12 0.20 13.97
CA MET A 101 2.73 0.81 12.77
C MET A 101 4.26 1.00 12.89
N MET A 102 4.78 1.02 14.12
CA MET A 102 6.20 1.16 14.45
C MET A 102 7.03 -0.12 14.20
N GLU A 103 6.43 -1.32 14.17
CA GLU A 103 7.15 -2.58 13.95
C GLU A 103 7.41 -2.89 12.47
N LEU A 104 6.86 -2.11 11.53
CA LEU A 104 7.01 -2.34 10.09
C LEU A 104 8.42 -2.05 9.52
N ILE A 105 9.34 -1.55 10.36
CA ILE A 105 10.69 -1.14 9.97
C ILE A 105 11.67 -2.22 10.44
N GLY A 106 11.76 -3.35 9.73
CA GLY A 106 12.74 -4.36 10.16
C GLY A 106 12.79 -5.68 9.42
N ASP A 107 12.86 -5.69 8.08
CA ASP A 107 13.27 -6.89 7.35
C ASP A 107 14.59 -6.66 6.59
N VAL A 108 15.54 -7.58 6.76
CA VAL A 108 16.89 -7.53 6.16
C VAL A 108 16.83 -7.64 4.63
N GLU A 109 15.77 -8.23 4.07
CA GLU A 109 15.49 -8.23 2.62
C GLU A 109 15.16 -6.82 2.09
N ASP A 110 14.64 -5.95 2.95
CA ASP A 110 14.31 -4.57 2.60
C ASP A 110 15.57 -3.70 2.44
N ALA A 111 16.70 -4.07 3.07
CA ALA A 111 17.97 -3.35 2.97
C ALA A 111 18.67 -3.55 1.62
N ALA A 112 18.76 -4.79 1.12
CA ALA A 112 19.33 -5.07 -0.20
C ALA A 112 18.47 -4.50 -1.33
N ARG A 113 17.14 -4.61 -1.22
CA ARG A 113 16.20 -3.94 -2.12
C ARG A 113 16.29 -2.42 -2.00
N ALA A 114 16.48 -1.85 -0.81
CA ALA A 114 16.67 -0.41 -0.64
C ALA A 114 17.93 0.13 -1.34
N VAL A 115 19.02 -0.65 -1.39
CA VAL A 115 20.23 -0.28 -2.14
C VAL A 115 19.97 -0.28 -3.66
N ILE A 116 19.21 -1.24 -4.18
CA ILE A 116 18.83 -1.25 -5.60
C ILE A 116 17.88 -0.09 -5.92
N ARG A 117 16.91 0.19 -5.03
CA ARG A 117 15.94 1.29 -5.18
C ARG A 117 16.55 2.68 -5.07
N SER A 118 17.68 2.82 -4.39
CA SER A 118 18.43 4.09 -4.32
C SER A 118 19.35 4.32 -5.52
N SER A 119 19.43 3.36 -6.46
CA SER A 119 20.16 3.55 -7.71
C SER A 119 19.46 4.57 -8.61
N PRO A 120 20.18 5.53 -9.21
CA PRO A 120 19.62 6.44 -10.21
C PRO A 120 18.93 5.70 -11.36
N LEU A 121 19.47 4.54 -11.76
CA LEU A 121 18.90 3.72 -12.83
C LEU A 121 17.49 3.22 -12.49
N HIS A 122 17.24 2.85 -11.24
CA HIS A 122 15.92 2.44 -10.79
C HIS A 122 14.94 3.63 -10.78
N GLN A 123 15.36 4.78 -10.26
CA GLN A 123 14.53 5.99 -10.23
C GLN A 123 14.13 6.46 -11.63
N GLU A 124 15.06 6.43 -12.58
CA GLU A 124 14.79 6.76 -13.98
C GLU A 124 13.81 5.77 -14.62
N ALA A 125 13.97 4.47 -14.35
CA ALA A 125 13.06 3.44 -14.85
C ALA A 125 11.66 3.53 -14.21
N GLU A 126 11.57 3.84 -12.92
CA GLU A 126 10.32 4.07 -12.21
C GLU A 126 9.59 5.28 -12.80
N GLN A 127 10.29 6.39 -13.01
CA GLN A 127 9.71 7.59 -13.61
C GLN A 127 9.26 7.37 -15.05
N ALA A 128 10.05 6.66 -15.86
CA ALA A 128 9.70 6.32 -17.25
C ALA A 128 8.46 5.42 -17.29
N SER A 129 8.43 4.39 -16.44
CA SER A 129 7.30 3.47 -16.31
C SER A 129 6.05 4.21 -15.83
N TRP A 130 6.18 5.12 -14.85
CA TRP A 130 5.09 5.94 -14.35
C TRP A 130 4.49 6.78 -15.47
N ASN A 131 5.34 7.45 -16.26
CA ASN A 131 4.88 8.28 -17.37
C ASN A 131 4.14 7.48 -18.45
N ALA A 132 4.49 6.21 -18.64
CA ALA A 132 3.85 5.32 -19.61
C ALA A 132 2.53 4.69 -19.11
N LEU A 133 2.20 4.81 -17.82
CA LEU A 133 0.90 4.35 -17.31
C LEU A 133 -0.26 5.13 -17.97
N ASP A 134 -1.42 4.48 -18.03
CA ASP A 134 -2.65 5.10 -18.52
C ASP A 134 -3.08 6.28 -17.62
N ASP A 135 -3.60 7.34 -18.23
CA ASP A 135 -3.98 8.56 -17.50
C ASP A 135 -5.17 8.35 -16.55
N GLN A 136 -6.04 7.37 -16.82
CA GLN A 136 -7.08 6.98 -15.88
C GLN A 136 -6.47 6.28 -14.67
N GLU A 137 -5.49 5.40 -14.87
CA GLU A 137 -4.81 4.72 -13.78
C GLU A 137 -4.04 5.70 -12.89
N LYS A 138 -3.28 6.64 -13.46
CA LYS A 138 -2.60 7.70 -12.69
C LYS A 138 -3.59 8.51 -11.85
N ARG A 139 -4.71 8.94 -12.45
CA ARG A 139 -5.76 9.69 -11.74
C ARG A 139 -6.38 8.89 -10.62
N ALA A 140 -6.65 7.60 -10.85
CA ALA A 140 -7.16 6.69 -9.83
C ALA A 140 -6.18 6.57 -8.65
N PHE A 141 -4.88 6.42 -8.92
CA PHE A 141 -3.85 6.36 -7.88
C PHE A 141 -3.84 7.62 -7.00
N VAL A 142 -3.78 8.80 -7.62
CA VAL A 142 -3.77 10.08 -6.90
C VAL A 142 -5.05 10.26 -6.09
N ALA A 143 -6.21 10.03 -6.71
CA ALA A 143 -7.50 10.22 -6.05
C ALA A 143 -7.72 9.26 -4.87
N ALA A 144 -7.30 8.00 -5.01
CA ALA A 144 -7.36 7.03 -3.91
C ALA A 144 -6.41 7.39 -2.77
N HIS A 145 -5.21 7.90 -3.08
CA HIS A 145 -4.26 8.37 -2.08
C HIS A 145 -4.82 9.56 -1.30
N ASP A 146 -5.34 10.58 -1.99
CA ASP A 146 -5.95 11.74 -1.35
C ASP A 146 -7.15 11.35 -0.48
N ARG A 147 -8.02 10.46 -0.98
CA ARG A 147 -9.16 9.96 -0.20
C ARG A 147 -8.71 9.21 1.04
N PHE A 148 -7.66 8.39 0.96
CA PHE A 148 -7.12 7.68 2.11
C PHE A 148 -6.70 8.64 3.23
N PHE A 149 -5.96 9.70 2.90
CA PHE A 149 -5.55 10.70 3.89
C PHE A 149 -6.73 11.47 4.47
N GLN A 150 -7.74 11.80 3.66
CA GLN A 150 -8.97 12.40 4.18
C GLN A 150 -9.67 11.50 5.20
N ILE A 151 -9.75 10.18 4.93
CA ILE A 151 -10.33 9.22 5.89
C ILE A 151 -9.50 9.19 7.18
N LEU A 152 -8.18 9.18 7.10
CA LEU A 152 -7.31 9.22 8.29
C LEU A 152 -7.49 10.51 9.11
N ASP A 153 -7.59 11.66 8.43
CA ASP A 153 -7.81 12.94 9.09
C ASP A 153 -9.19 12.99 9.77
N GLU A 154 -10.23 12.44 9.13
CA GLU A 154 -11.58 12.28 9.69
C GLU A 154 -11.56 11.36 10.93
N GLU A 155 -10.90 10.21 10.85
CA GLU A 155 -10.73 9.25 11.96
C GLU A 155 -9.99 9.90 13.14
N TRP A 156 -8.89 10.61 12.86
CA TRP A 156 -8.09 11.29 13.86
C TRP A 156 -8.86 12.43 14.54
N ALA A 157 -9.59 13.24 13.76
CA ALA A 157 -10.45 14.30 14.30
C ALA A 157 -11.56 13.73 15.20
N GLU A 158 -12.17 12.61 14.81
CA GLU A 158 -13.17 11.91 15.61
C GLU A 158 -12.59 11.36 16.91
N GLU A 159 -11.38 10.80 16.85
CA GLU A 159 -10.70 10.26 18.03
C GLU A 159 -10.31 11.37 19.01
N ASN A 160 -9.82 12.50 18.50
CA ASN A 160 -9.56 13.71 19.29
C ASN A 160 -10.82 14.27 19.97
N ARG A 161 -11.99 14.22 19.30
CA ARG A 161 -13.26 14.63 19.92
C ARG A 161 -13.68 13.69 21.06
N LYS A 162 -13.40 12.39 20.92
CA LYS A 162 -13.74 11.36 21.92
C LYS A 162 -12.78 11.32 23.10
N TYR A 163 -11.54 11.76 22.93
CA TYR A 163 -10.51 11.66 23.97
C TYR A 163 -10.88 12.38 25.29
N PRO A 164 -11.38 13.63 25.29
CA PRO A 164 -11.83 14.30 26.52
C PRO A 164 -13.00 13.59 27.20
N LEU A 165 -13.92 13.03 26.42
CA LEU A 165 -15.08 12.28 26.93
C LEU A 165 -14.64 10.98 27.62
N ARG A 166 -13.67 10.25 27.03
CA ARG A 166 -13.09 9.05 27.65
C ARG A 166 -12.36 9.38 28.94
N MET A 167 -11.61 10.49 28.98
CA MET A 167 -10.94 10.96 30.20
C MET A 167 -11.93 11.29 31.31
N GLN A 168 -13.02 12.01 30.99
CA GLN A 168 -14.07 12.32 31.98
C GLN A 168 -14.81 11.07 32.48
N GLN A 169 -15.08 10.09 31.62
CA GLN A 169 -15.67 8.82 32.03
C GLN A 169 -14.72 8.01 32.93
N ALA A 170 -13.44 7.95 32.60
CA ALA A 170 -12.43 7.28 33.42
C ALA A 170 -12.26 7.93 34.81
N GLU A 171 -12.33 9.26 34.89
CA GLU A 171 -12.32 9.99 36.17
C GLU A 171 -13.57 9.70 37.02
N GLN A 172 -14.75 9.60 36.40
CA GLN A 172 -16.00 9.27 37.10
C GLN A 172 -16.01 7.82 37.61
N GLU A 173 -15.52 6.87 36.81
CA GLU A 173 -15.43 5.46 37.20
C GLU A 173 -14.36 5.22 38.29
N GLY A 174 -13.21 5.91 38.20
CA GLY A 174 -12.18 5.90 39.24
C GLY A 174 -12.65 6.49 40.57
N SER A 175 -13.50 7.53 40.52
CA SER A 175 -14.12 8.13 41.71
C SER A 175 -15.14 7.20 42.39
N LEU A 176 -15.87 6.38 41.62
CA LEU A 176 -16.85 5.43 42.16
C LEU A 176 -16.18 4.16 42.75
N GLY A 177 -14.99 3.79 42.27
CA GLY A 177 -14.17 2.72 42.83
C GLY A 177 -13.55 3.06 44.19
N SER A 178 -13.30 4.34 44.47
CA SER A 178 -12.68 4.78 45.73
C SER A 178 -13.65 5.00 46.89
N SER A 179 -14.98 4.96 46.66
CA SER A 179 -16.01 5.06 47.73
C SER A 179 -16.51 3.69 48.23
N ARG A 180 -15.89 2.58 47.81
CA ARG A 180 -16.11 1.24 48.37
C ARG A 180 -14.82 0.75 49.04
N ASN A 181 -14.48 1.32 50.19
CA ASN A 181 -13.60 0.71 51.21
C ASN A 181 -13.98 1.26 52.59
#